data_AF-A0A352AX18-F1
#
_entry.id   AF-A0A352AX18-F1
#
_cell.length_a   1.000
_cell.length_b   1.000
_cell.length_c   1.000
_cell.angle_alpha   90.00
_cell.angle_beta   90.00
_cell.angle_gamma   90.00
#
_symmetry.space_group_name_H-M   'P 1'
#
loop_
_entity.id
_entity.type
_entity.pdbx_description
1 polymer ?
#
loop_
_entity_poly.entity_id
_entity_poly.type
_entity_poly.pdbx_seq_one_letter_code
_entity_poly.pdbx_strand_id
1 'polypeptide(L)'
;MIRSLKNGIGWVIVVVHGHDETTRGRVRRDIDTDSKIAELGRNRVIVIEMMSGYSWSNALNVALARIQMMNSVANRKREQSVEFVLPLSVETIWERSHLDSMFTEMLTSDRVGCVGTSFDGRDRGTTVDLGISYDKPRNTMMLIRWSAIVTVGHFDAWCDSAGGMEDFHFILRMLIVGNFTWSRLDLKVPLKVGVNHNQAQKEERELAAMIKIVNYMMGFIDGDTELMDELRRGIRLLGAGDLLA
;
A
#
# COMPACT_ATOMS: atom_id res chain seq x y z
N MET A 1 -25.33 7.19 14.31
CA MET A 1 -26.38 6.62 13.44
C MET A 1 -25.67 5.92 12.28
N ILE A 2 -25.40 4.62 12.42
CA ILE A 2 -24.63 3.85 11.42
C ILE A 2 -25.57 3.55 10.25
N ARG A 3 -25.46 4.35 9.18
CA ARG A 3 -26.07 3.99 7.90
C ARG A 3 -25.35 2.73 7.41
N SER A 4 -26.08 1.62 7.48
CA SER A 4 -25.83 0.36 6.77
C SER A 4 -24.93 0.55 5.53
N LEU A 5 -23.75 -0.10 5.52
CA LEU A 5 -22.88 -0.32 4.36
C LEU A 5 -23.59 -1.19 3.31
N LYS A 6 -24.70 -0.68 2.77
CA LYS A 6 -25.58 -1.37 1.82
C LYS A 6 -25.04 -1.35 0.39
N ASN A 7 -23.93 -0.65 0.14
CA ASN A 7 -23.27 -0.58 -1.16
C ASN A 7 -21.87 -1.19 -1.04
N GLY A 8 -21.70 -2.31 -1.74
CA GLY A 8 -20.66 -3.30 -1.49
C GLY A 8 -19.23 -2.87 -1.78
N ILE A 9 -18.31 -3.68 -1.24
CA ILE A 9 -16.89 -3.71 -1.58
C ILE A 9 -16.76 -3.66 -3.12
N GLY A 10 -16.04 -2.63 -3.58
CA GLY A 10 -15.94 -2.25 -4.98
C GLY A 10 -14.94 -3.08 -5.79
N TRP A 11 -14.43 -2.47 -6.85
CA TRP A 11 -13.66 -3.10 -7.91
C TRP A 11 -12.31 -3.64 -7.44
N VAL A 12 -11.92 -4.80 -7.96
CA VAL A 12 -10.58 -5.37 -7.82
C VAL A 12 -9.75 -4.96 -9.04
N ILE A 13 -8.63 -4.28 -8.81
CA ILE A 13 -7.71 -3.90 -9.89
C ILE A 13 -6.50 -4.84 -9.81
N VAL A 14 -6.24 -5.56 -10.90
CA VAL A 14 -5.11 -6.47 -11.01
C VAL A 14 -4.12 -5.89 -12.01
N VAL A 15 -2.90 -5.65 -11.56
CA VAL A 15 -1.81 -5.18 -12.42
C VAL A 15 -0.86 -6.34 -12.67
N VAL A 16 -0.57 -6.63 -13.94
CA VAL A 16 0.32 -7.72 -14.35
C VAL A 16 1.45 -7.20 -15.23
N HIS A 17 2.64 -7.77 -15.05
CA HIS A 17 3.79 -7.49 -15.91
C HIS A 17 3.70 -8.32 -17.21
N GLY A 18 3.71 -7.67 -18.36
CA GLY A 18 3.84 -8.32 -19.66
C GLY A 18 5.29 -8.78 -19.85
N HIS A 19 5.51 -10.06 -20.15
CA HIS A 19 6.84 -10.56 -20.51
C HIS A 19 7.13 -10.36 -21.99
N ASP A 20 8.40 -10.10 -22.29
CA ASP A 20 9.04 -10.04 -23.61
C ASP A 20 8.69 -11.26 -24.48
N GLU A 21 8.50 -11.05 -25.79
CA GLU A 21 7.86 -11.99 -26.73
C GLU A 21 8.58 -13.36 -26.86
N THR A 22 9.83 -13.44 -26.42
CA THR A 22 10.69 -14.63 -26.50
C THR A 22 10.49 -15.64 -25.36
N THR A 23 9.90 -15.20 -24.24
CA THR A 23 9.52 -16.07 -23.13
C THR A 23 8.02 -15.98 -22.91
N ARG A 24 7.26 -16.81 -23.62
CA ARG A 24 5.89 -17.25 -23.20
C ARG A 24 5.93 -18.07 -21.90
N GLY A 25 6.79 -17.69 -20.96
CA GLY A 25 6.96 -18.22 -19.63
C GLY A 25 6.07 -17.46 -18.67
N ARG A 26 4.76 -17.77 -18.73
CA ARG A 26 3.81 -17.70 -17.62
C ARG A 26 4.09 -16.60 -16.57
N VAL A 27 3.53 -15.41 -16.74
CA VAL A 27 2.56 -15.03 -15.70
C VAL A 27 1.59 -16.21 -15.75
N ARG A 28 1.49 -16.99 -14.68
CA ARG A 28 0.32 -17.84 -14.54
C ARG A 28 -0.89 -16.88 -14.59
N ARG A 29 -1.38 -16.58 -15.81
CA ARG A 29 -2.78 -16.82 -16.14
C ARG A 29 -2.95 -18.31 -15.86
N ASP A 30 -2.91 -18.68 -14.58
CA ASP A 30 -3.51 -19.92 -14.17
C ASP A 30 -4.90 -19.80 -14.76
N ILE A 31 -5.39 -20.89 -15.32
CA ILE A 31 -6.76 -21.03 -15.80
C ILE A 31 -7.75 -20.49 -14.75
N ASP A 32 -7.32 -20.39 -13.49
CA ASP A 32 -7.91 -19.73 -12.34
C ASP A 32 -8.10 -18.19 -12.42
N THR A 33 -7.23 -17.40 -13.04
CA THR A 33 -7.39 -15.91 -13.07
C THR A 33 -8.54 -15.50 -13.99
N ASP A 34 -8.60 -16.02 -15.22
CA ASP A 34 -9.69 -15.72 -16.15
C ASP A 34 -11.02 -16.33 -15.68
N SER A 35 -10.96 -17.51 -15.04
CA SER A 35 -12.13 -18.15 -14.42
C SER A 35 -12.64 -17.36 -13.21
N LYS A 36 -11.75 -16.85 -12.35
CA LYS A 36 -12.11 -15.97 -11.21
C LYS A 36 -12.59 -14.60 -11.65
N ILE A 37 -12.03 -14.03 -12.73
CA ILE A 37 -12.55 -12.80 -13.34
C ILE A 37 -13.97 -13.03 -13.88
N ALA A 38 -14.22 -14.18 -14.49
CA ALA A 38 -15.55 -14.55 -14.94
C ALA A 38 -16.53 -14.73 -13.76
N GLU A 39 -16.09 -15.36 -12.67
CA GLU A 39 -16.87 -15.58 -11.44
C GLU A 39 -17.21 -14.27 -10.70
N LEU A 40 -16.23 -13.37 -10.53
CA LEU A 40 -16.42 -12.05 -9.91
C LEU A 40 -17.22 -11.09 -10.80
N GLY A 41 -17.41 -11.45 -12.07
CA GLY A 41 -18.03 -10.65 -13.11
C GLY A 41 -17.07 -9.61 -13.67
N ARG A 42 -17.03 -9.50 -15.01
CA ARG A 42 -16.23 -8.49 -15.74
C ARG A 42 -16.52 -7.04 -15.34
N ASN A 43 -17.63 -6.79 -14.65
CA ASN A 43 -18.04 -5.49 -14.14
C ASN A 43 -17.50 -5.17 -12.74
N ARG A 44 -16.61 -6.01 -12.17
CA ARG A 44 -15.98 -5.75 -10.85
C ARG A 44 -14.47 -5.95 -10.85
N VAL A 45 -13.89 -6.50 -11.91
CA VAL A 45 -12.45 -6.68 -12.02
C VAL A 45 -11.93 -5.91 -13.22
N ILE A 46 -10.87 -5.12 -13.00
CA ILE A 46 -10.16 -4.41 -14.07
C ILE A 46 -8.73 -4.94 -14.09
N VAL A 47 -8.31 -5.49 -15.22
CA VAL A 47 -6.94 -5.93 -15.43
C VAL A 47 -6.18 -4.86 -16.21
N ILE A 48 -5.00 -4.48 -15.75
CA ILE A 48 -4.11 -3.56 -16.44
C ILE A 48 -2.77 -4.27 -16.70
N GLU A 49 -2.43 -4.43 -17.97
CA GLU A 49 -1.17 -5.05 -18.38
C GLU A 49 -0.09 -3.96 -18.54
N MET A 50 1.06 -4.15 -17.89
CA MET A 50 2.21 -3.25 -17.95
C MET A 50 3.33 -3.90 -18.77
N MET A 51 3.60 -3.36 -19.96
CA MET A 51 4.55 -3.94 -20.92
C MET A 51 6.02 -3.58 -20.65
N SER A 52 6.29 -2.52 -19.89
CA SER A 52 7.64 -2.09 -19.53
C SER A 52 7.63 -1.24 -18.25
N GLY A 53 8.79 -1.06 -17.62
CA GLY A 53 8.95 -0.16 -16.47
C GLY A 53 8.20 -0.60 -15.21
N TYR A 54 7.98 -1.92 -15.05
CA TYR A 54 7.31 -2.44 -13.86
C TYR A 54 8.16 -2.24 -12.60
N SER A 55 7.57 -1.56 -11.64
CA SER A 55 8.00 -1.46 -10.25
C SER A 55 6.75 -1.47 -9.37
N TRP A 56 6.91 -1.69 -8.06
CA TRP A 56 5.80 -1.64 -7.11
C TRP A 56 5.12 -0.28 -7.12
N SER A 57 5.88 0.81 -7.01
CA SER A 57 5.35 2.17 -7.06
C SER A 57 4.59 2.45 -8.36
N ASN A 58 5.14 2.04 -9.51
CA ASN A 58 4.48 2.26 -10.81
C ASN A 58 3.18 1.46 -10.94
N ALA A 59 3.18 0.19 -10.52
CA ALA A 59 1.98 -0.65 -10.55
C ALA A 59 0.86 -0.08 -9.68
N LEU A 60 1.19 0.37 -8.46
CA LEU A 60 0.24 1.02 -7.56
C LEU A 60 -0.30 2.32 -8.18
N ASN A 61 0.58 3.15 -8.75
CA ASN A 61 0.19 4.43 -9.34
C ASN A 61 -0.71 4.27 -10.56
N VAL A 62 -0.50 3.25 -11.39
CA VAL A 62 -1.37 2.92 -12.52
C VAL A 62 -2.77 2.52 -12.02
N ALA A 63 -2.85 1.71 -10.96
CA ALA A 63 -4.13 1.36 -10.34
C ALA A 63 -4.83 2.59 -9.73
N LEU A 64 -4.10 3.46 -9.03
CA LEU A 64 -4.62 4.71 -8.46
C LEU A 64 -5.13 5.67 -9.53
N ALA A 65 -4.41 5.84 -10.64
CA ALA A 65 -4.86 6.66 -11.77
C ALA A 65 -6.19 6.14 -12.34
N ARG A 66 -6.37 4.82 -12.40
CA ARG A 66 -7.64 4.22 -12.83
C ARG A 66 -8.78 4.54 -11.85
N ILE A 67 -8.54 4.45 -10.55
CA ILE A 67 -9.52 4.82 -9.52
C ILE A 67 -9.87 6.32 -9.62
N GLN A 68 -8.88 7.18 -9.85
CA GLN A 68 -9.11 8.62 -10.03
C GLN A 68 -10.02 8.91 -11.23
N MET A 69 -9.82 8.21 -12.35
CA MET A 69 -10.71 8.32 -13.51
C MET A 69 -12.13 7.85 -13.17
N MET A 70 -12.26 6.72 -12.46
CA MET A 70 -13.56 6.20 -12.02
C MET A 70 -14.29 7.18 -11.11
N ASN A 71 -13.59 7.76 -10.13
CA ASN A 71 -14.14 8.77 -9.23
C ASN A 71 -14.54 10.05 -9.97
N SER A 72 -13.77 10.45 -10.98
CA SER A 72 -14.12 11.58 -11.84
C SER A 72 -15.41 11.34 -12.64
N VAL A 73 -15.58 10.13 -13.17
CA VAL A 73 -16.81 9.74 -13.88
C VAL A 73 -17.99 9.63 -12.92
N ALA A 74 -17.82 8.99 -11.77
CA ALA A 74 -18.85 8.86 -10.75
C ALA A 74 -19.34 10.25 -10.30
N ASN A 75 -18.43 11.19 -10.05
CA ASN A 75 -18.78 12.56 -9.66
C ASN A 75 -19.60 13.27 -10.75
N ARG A 76 -19.21 13.16 -12.03
CA ARG A 76 -20.00 13.72 -13.16
C ARG A 76 -21.41 13.12 -13.24
N LYS A 77 -21.57 11.85 -12.88
CA LYS A 77 -22.85 11.14 -12.86
C LYS A 77 -23.62 11.27 -11.53
N ARG A 78 -23.06 11.96 -10.53
CA ARG A 78 -23.58 12.02 -9.15
C ARG A 78 -23.77 10.64 -8.51
N GLU A 79 -22.89 9.71 -8.87
CA GLU A 79 -22.79 8.37 -8.31
C GLU A 79 -21.79 8.33 -7.15
N GLN A 80 -21.85 7.28 -6.33
CA GLN A 80 -20.92 7.10 -5.22
C GLN A 80 -19.49 6.85 -5.74
N SER A 81 -18.52 7.61 -5.24
CA SER A 81 -17.09 7.43 -5.51
C SER A 81 -16.47 6.38 -4.61
N VAL A 82 -15.33 5.83 -5.04
CA VAL A 82 -14.43 5.02 -4.22
C VAL A 82 -13.88 5.89 -3.08
N GLU A 83 -14.11 5.46 -1.85
CA GLU A 83 -13.68 6.15 -0.64
C GLU A 83 -12.44 5.51 -0.01
N PHE A 84 -12.25 4.20 -0.19
CA PHE A 84 -11.15 3.46 0.39
C PHE A 84 -10.46 2.60 -0.65
N VAL A 85 -9.14 2.49 -0.54
CA VAL A 85 -8.27 1.68 -1.39
C VAL A 85 -7.49 0.73 -0.51
N LEU A 86 -7.39 -0.53 -0.91
CA LEU A 86 -6.58 -1.53 -0.22
C LEU A 86 -5.61 -2.14 -1.24
N PRO A 87 -4.33 -1.73 -1.25
CA PRO A 87 -3.32 -2.44 -2.00
C PRO A 87 -3.12 -3.83 -1.39
N LEU A 88 -2.96 -4.84 -2.25
CA LEU A 88 -2.85 -6.22 -1.84
C LEU A 88 -1.83 -6.96 -2.69
N SER A 89 -0.81 -7.52 -2.04
CA SER A 89 0.10 -8.49 -2.65
C SER A 89 -0.58 -9.85 -2.76
N VAL A 90 -0.32 -10.58 -3.85
CA VAL A 90 -0.74 -11.97 -4.05
C VAL A 90 -0.18 -12.94 -2.99
N GLU A 91 0.84 -12.50 -2.25
CA GLU A 91 1.46 -13.25 -1.16
C GLU A 91 0.66 -13.15 0.15
N THR A 92 -0.25 -12.19 0.26
CA THR A 92 -1.06 -11.98 1.46
C THR A 92 -2.29 -12.88 1.43
N ILE A 93 -2.50 -13.64 2.50
CA ILE A 93 -3.75 -14.38 2.74
C ILE A 93 -4.55 -13.60 3.77
N TRP A 94 -5.75 -13.16 3.43
CA TRP A 94 -6.58 -12.37 4.32
C TRP A 94 -8.00 -12.91 4.40
N GLU A 95 -8.65 -12.60 5.51
CA GLU A 95 -10.03 -12.96 5.79
C GLU A 95 -10.88 -11.70 5.94
N ARG A 96 -12.19 -11.86 5.82
CA ARG A 96 -13.14 -10.75 5.99
C ARG A 96 -13.00 -10.05 7.35
N SER A 97 -12.71 -10.82 8.41
CA SER A 97 -12.46 -10.31 9.77
C SER A 97 -11.31 -9.29 9.82
N HIS A 98 -10.28 -9.46 8.99
CA HIS A 98 -9.20 -8.49 8.87
C HIS A 98 -9.72 -7.15 8.33
N LEU A 99 -10.50 -7.20 7.23
CA LEU A 99 -11.09 -6.00 6.65
C LEU A 99 -12.08 -5.32 7.60
N ASP A 100 -12.93 -6.10 8.28
CA ASP A 100 -13.89 -5.56 9.24
C ASP A 100 -13.17 -4.81 10.38
N SER A 101 -12.04 -5.35 10.85
CA SER A 101 -11.20 -4.70 11.87
C SER A 101 -10.56 -3.41 11.34
N MET A 102 -10.03 -3.44 10.11
CA MET A 102 -9.44 -2.25 9.47
C MET A 102 -10.47 -1.16 9.22
N PHE A 103 -11.68 -1.50 8.77
CA PHE A 103 -12.77 -0.55 8.61
C PHE A 103 -13.25 0.02 9.94
N THR A 104 -13.31 -0.81 10.98
CA THR A 104 -13.65 -0.34 12.33
C THR A 104 -12.69 0.76 12.77
N GLU A 105 -11.38 0.54 12.61
CA GLU A 105 -10.36 1.54 12.92
C GLU A 105 -10.45 2.78 12.01
N MET A 106 -10.59 2.58 10.70
CA MET A 106 -10.66 3.66 9.70
C MET A 106 -11.86 4.61 9.93
N LEU A 107 -12.95 4.09 10.49
CA LEU A 107 -14.19 4.83 10.75
C LEU A 107 -14.24 5.45 12.15
N THR A 108 -13.21 5.29 12.98
CA THR A 108 -13.15 5.96 14.30
C THR A 108 -13.02 7.47 14.20
N SER A 109 -12.41 7.98 13.11
CA SER A 109 -12.21 9.39 12.87
C SER A 109 -11.96 9.68 11.38
N ASP A 110 -12.47 10.80 10.88
CA ASP A 110 -12.18 11.27 9.52
C ASP A 110 -10.71 11.66 9.31
N ARG A 111 -9.94 11.75 10.39
CA ARG A 111 -8.50 11.97 10.34
C ARG A 111 -7.70 10.70 10.12
N VAL A 112 -8.28 9.50 10.27
CA VAL A 112 -7.55 8.27 9.93
C VAL A 112 -7.40 8.21 8.43
N GLY A 113 -6.18 8.44 7.95
CA GLY A 113 -5.84 8.43 6.54
C GLY A 113 -5.47 7.03 6.06
N CYS A 114 -4.80 6.27 6.92
CA CYS A 114 -4.34 4.92 6.62
C CYS A 114 -4.41 4.00 7.84
N VAL A 115 -4.81 2.75 7.61
CA VAL A 115 -4.78 1.65 8.58
C VAL A 115 -3.98 0.51 7.99
N GLY A 116 -2.86 0.14 8.63
CA GLY A 116 -2.05 -1.01 8.25
C GLY A 116 -2.22 -2.20 9.18
N THR A 117 -1.60 -3.31 8.81
CA THR A 117 -1.60 -4.54 9.63
C THR A 117 -0.18 -4.97 10.00
N SER A 118 -0.05 -5.73 11.08
CA SER A 118 1.09 -6.63 11.26
C SER A 118 0.93 -7.89 10.41
N PHE A 119 2.02 -8.61 10.20
CA PHE A 119 2.06 -9.83 9.39
C PHE A 119 2.61 -11.00 10.19
N ASP A 120 2.20 -12.19 9.77
CA ASP A 120 2.75 -13.46 10.21
C ASP A 120 3.37 -14.18 9.01
N GLY A 121 4.69 -14.33 9.01
CA GLY A 121 5.43 -14.89 7.89
C GLY A 121 5.15 -16.37 7.74
N ARG A 122 4.87 -16.82 6.51
CA ARG A 122 4.58 -18.22 6.19
C ARG A 122 5.50 -18.72 5.07
N ASP A 123 6.25 -19.78 5.35
CA ASP A 123 6.98 -20.55 4.33
C ASP A 123 6.52 -22.00 4.37
N ARG A 124 5.94 -22.49 3.27
CA ARG A 124 5.42 -23.87 3.12
C ARG A 124 4.52 -24.33 4.30
N GLY A 125 3.77 -23.40 4.90
CA GLY A 125 2.86 -23.66 6.01
C GLY A 125 3.46 -23.44 7.40
N THR A 126 4.77 -23.22 7.51
CA THR A 126 5.46 -22.95 8.77
C THR A 126 5.57 -21.45 9.02
N THR A 127 5.43 -21.02 10.28
CA THR A 127 5.69 -19.64 10.68
C THR A 127 7.18 -19.33 10.59
N VAL A 128 7.53 -18.19 10.00
CA VAL A 128 8.89 -17.68 9.92
C VAL A 128 8.94 -16.24 10.43
N ASP A 129 10.07 -15.88 11.04
CA ASP A 129 10.29 -14.51 11.45
C ASP A 129 10.48 -13.61 10.23
N LEU A 130 9.73 -12.52 10.20
CA LEU A 130 9.78 -11.50 9.16
C LEU A 130 10.78 -10.39 9.47
N GLY A 131 11.42 -10.43 10.65
CA GLY A 131 12.40 -9.45 11.09
C GLY A 131 11.85 -8.03 11.22
N ILE A 132 12.73 -7.08 11.53
CA ILE A 132 12.37 -5.70 11.86
C ILE A 132 11.83 -4.92 10.66
N SER A 133 12.12 -5.38 9.45
CA SER A 133 11.57 -4.82 8.21
C SER A 133 10.05 -4.71 8.29
N TYR A 134 9.36 -5.76 8.75
CA TYR A 134 7.90 -5.79 8.80
C TYR A 134 7.31 -5.10 10.03
N ASP A 135 8.15 -4.48 10.88
CA ASP A 135 7.71 -3.51 11.88
C ASP A 135 7.45 -2.12 11.32
N LYS A 136 7.98 -1.85 10.14
CA LYS A 136 7.68 -0.63 9.38
C LYS A 136 6.36 -0.81 8.62
N PRO A 137 5.77 0.28 8.12
CA PRO A 137 4.62 0.17 7.23
C PRO A 137 4.87 -0.77 6.04
N ARG A 138 3.77 -1.24 5.46
CA ARG A 138 3.72 -1.99 4.20
C ARG A 138 2.54 -1.53 3.39
N ASN A 139 2.71 -1.33 2.10
CA ASN A 139 1.61 -0.98 1.19
C ASN A 139 0.53 -2.08 1.13
N THR A 140 0.93 -3.35 1.15
CA THR A 140 0.00 -4.49 1.16
C THR A 140 -0.75 -4.51 2.48
N MET A 141 -2.05 -4.77 2.46
CA MET A 141 -2.93 -4.67 3.63
C MET A 141 -2.85 -3.31 4.33
N MET A 142 -2.67 -2.25 3.56
CA MET A 142 -2.86 -0.87 4.01
C MET A 142 -4.17 -0.34 3.48
N LEU A 143 -5.19 -0.22 4.32
CA LEU A 143 -6.43 0.44 3.94
C LEU A 143 -6.20 1.95 3.95
N ILE A 144 -6.37 2.58 2.80
CA ILE A 144 -6.07 4.00 2.58
C ILE A 144 -7.37 4.72 2.25
N ARG A 145 -7.62 5.85 2.93
CA ARG A 145 -8.71 6.76 2.58
C ARG A 145 -8.35 7.53 1.31
N TRP A 146 -9.26 7.58 0.35
CA TRP A 146 -9.05 8.24 -0.95
C TRP A 146 -8.68 9.71 -0.81
N SER A 147 -9.24 10.41 0.19
CA SER A 147 -8.88 11.80 0.49
C SER A 147 -7.40 11.97 0.83
N ALA A 148 -6.78 11.00 1.52
CA ALA A 148 -5.35 11.04 1.81
C ALA A 148 -4.52 10.99 0.53
N ILE A 149 -4.86 10.08 -0.39
CA ILE A 149 -4.20 9.98 -1.72
C ILE A 149 -4.34 11.29 -2.51
N VAL A 150 -5.52 11.90 -2.51
CA VAL A 150 -5.75 13.18 -3.20
C VAL A 150 -4.94 14.32 -2.58
N THR A 151 -4.82 14.35 -1.26
CA THR A 151 -4.10 15.42 -0.55
C THR A 151 -2.59 15.32 -0.70
N VAL A 152 -2.01 14.13 -0.53
CA VAL A 152 -0.54 13.99 -0.48
C VAL A 152 0.09 13.43 -1.75
N GLY A 153 -0.73 13.06 -2.73
CA GLY A 153 -0.31 12.49 -3.99
C GLY A 153 -0.11 10.98 -3.93
N HIS A 154 0.25 10.39 -5.07
CA HIS A 154 0.44 8.95 -5.21
C HIS A 154 1.78 8.47 -4.61
N PHE A 155 2.13 7.19 -4.78
CA PHE A 155 3.42 6.64 -4.34
C PHE A 155 4.55 7.24 -5.19
N ASP A 156 5.67 7.58 -4.57
CA ASP A 156 6.76 8.26 -5.27
C ASP A 156 7.68 7.22 -5.93
N ALA A 157 7.75 7.23 -7.25
CA ALA A 157 8.61 6.32 -8.02
C ALA A 157 10.10 6.54 -7.77
N TRP A 158 10.50 7.71 -7.25
CA TRP A 158 11.88 7.94 -6.81
C TRP A 158 12.30 6.94 -5.72
N CYS A 159 11.38 6.50 -4.85
CA CYS A 159 11.67 5.53 -3.80
C CYS A 159 12.17 4.19 -4.37
N ASP A 160 11.72 3.78 -5.56
CA ASP A 160 12.24 2.57 -6.22
C ASP A 160 13.75 2.67 -6.47
N SER A 161 14.23 3.86 -6.85
CA SER A 161 15.67 4.13 -7.04
C SER A 161 16.44 4.28 -5.72
N ALA A 162 15.76 4.63 -4.62
CA ALA A 162 16.36 4.73 -3.29
C ALA A 162 16.58 3.36 -2.64
N GLY A 163 15.86 2.32 -3.09
CA GLY A 163 15.89 0.95 -2.57
C GLY A 163 14.54 0.39 -2.12
N GLY A 164 13.43 1.10 -2.40
CA GLY A 164 12.06 0.79 -2.00
C GLY A 164 11.53 1.74 -0.92
N MET A 165 10.55 1.27 -0.13
CA MET A 165 9.96 1.96 1.01
C MET A 165 9.08 3.18 0.62
N GLU A 166 8.42 3.10 -0.54
CA GLU A 166 7.47 4.10 -1.02
C GLU A 166 6.26 4.30 -0.09
N ASP A 167 5.90 3.27 0.66
CA ASP A 167 4.84 3.23 1.65
C ASP A 167 5.21 3.98 2.94
N PHE A 168 6.47 3.85 3.38
CA PHE A 168 7.04 4.66 4.46
C PHE A 168 7.02 6.14 4.06
N HIS A 169 7.50 6.47 2.84
CA HIS A 169 7.47 7.83 2.32
C HIS A 169 6.02 8.37 2.19
N PHE A 170 5.09 7.55 1.70
CA PHE A 170 3.68 7.93 1.58
C PHE A 170 3.08 8.28 2.95
N ILE A 171 3.29 7.44 3.97
CA ILE A 171 2.76 7.72 5.31
C ILE A 171 3.41 8.96 5.92
N LEU A 172 4.71 9.19 5.75
CA LEU A 172 5.34 10.43 6.22
C LEU A 172 4.69 11.66 5.59
N ARG A 173 4.53 11.68 4.26
CA ARG A 173 3.81 12.77 3.58
C ARG A 173 2.38 12.93 4.10
N MET A 174 1.68 11.81 4.30
CA MET A 174 0.33 11.78 4.85
C MET A 174 0.23 12.43 6.24
N LEU A 175 1.18 12.13 7.13
CA LEU A 175 1.24 12.67 8.49
C LEU A 175 1.58 14.17 8.48
N ILE A 176 2.59 14.57 7.69
CA ILE A 176 3.16 15.92 7.72
C ILE A 176 2.32 16.91 6.92
N VAL A 177 1.98 16.56 5.68
CA VAL A 177 1.28 17.46 4.73
C VAL A 177 -0.23 17.30 4.84
N GLY A 178 -0.70 16.06 5.01
CA GLY A 178 -2.13 15.76 5.01
C GLY A 178 -2.83 15.93 6.36
N ASN A 179 -2.07 16.06 7.45
CA ASN A 179 -2.59 16.12 8.83
C ASN A 179 -3.53 14.94 9.20
N PHE A 180 -3.36 13.81 8.51
CA PHE A 180 -4.03 12.56 8.82
C PHE A 180 -3.24 11.78 9.88
N THR A 181 -3.87 10.73 10.41
CA THR A 181 -3.24 9.77 11.31
C THR A 181 -3.05 8.43 10.63
N TRP A 182 -2.02 7.71 11.09
CA TRP A 182 -1.72 6.33 10.76
C TRP A 182 -2.03 5.44 11.96
N SER A 183 -2.66 4.30 11.73
CA SER A 183 -2.88 3.27 12.74
C SER A 183 -2.38 1.92 12.23
N ARG A 184 -1.64 1.19 13.06
CA ARG A 184 -1.18 -0.18 12.76
C ARG A 184 -1.88 -1.15 13.69
N LEU A 185 -2.69 -2.03 13.12
CA LEU A 185 -3.39 -3.07 13.86
C LEU A 185 -2.56 -4.34 13.94
N ASP A 186 -2.52 -4.98 15.11
CA ASP A 186 -1.82 -6.26 15.27
C ASP A 186 -2.66 -7.47 14.82
N LEU A 187 -3.05 -7.48 13.55
CA LEU A 187 -3.92 -8.53 12.99
C LEU A 187 -3.18 -9.80 12.57
N LYS A 188 -1.84 -9.78 12.51
CA LYS A 188 -0.98 -10.91 12.11
C LYS A 188 -1.43 -11.56 10.80
N VAL A 189 -1.67 -10.74 9.78
CA VAL A 189 -2.15 -11.21 8.48
C VAL A 189 -1.12 -12.17 7.87
N PRO A 190 -1.48 -13.41 7.50
CA PRO A 190 -0.52 -14.34 6.93
C PRO A 190 0.09 -13.84 5.62
N LEU A 191 1.41 -13.86 5.54
CA LEU A 191 2.19 -13.43 4.37
C LEU A 191 3.10 -14.55 3.92
N LYS A 192 2.91 -15.04 2.69
CA LYS A 192 3.79 -16.04 2.09
C LYS A 192 5.14 -15.40 1.78
N VAL A 193 6.21 -15.97 2.33
CA VAL A 193 7.58 -15.50 2.10
C VAL A 193 8.15 -16.17 0.85
N GLY A 194 8.85 -15.39 0.02
CA GLY A 194 9.51 -15.90 -1.19
C GLY A 194 10.68 -16.85 -0.89
N VAL A 195 10.94 -17.77 -1.82
CA VAL A 195 11.84 -18.94 -1.63
C VAL A 195 13.34 -18.58 -1.48
N ASN A 196 13.77 -17.36 -1.80
CA ASN A 196 15.18 -16.94 -1.79
C ASN A 196 15.43 -15.70 -0.90
N HIS A 197 14.76 -15.64 0.24
CA HIS A 197 14.72 -14.42 1.06
C HIS A 197 15.91 -14.32 2.03
N ASN A 198 16.89 -13.47 1.69
CA ASN A 198 17.89 -13.01 2.67
C ASN A 198 17.33 -11.82 3.45
N GLN A 199 16.76 -12.10 4.62
CA GLN A 199 16.13 -11.09 5.48
C GLN A 199 17.11 -9.98 5.89
N ALA A 200 18.34 -10.32 6.28
CA ALA A 200 19.33 -9.34 6.72
C ALA A 200 19.70 -8.35 5.60
N GLN A 201 19.90 -8.86 4.38
CA GLN A 201 20.19 -8.01 3.22
C GLN A 201 18.98 -7.11 2.86
N LYS A 202 17.76 -7.61 3.02
CA LYS A 202 16.55 -6.80 2.84
C LYS A 202 16.48 -5.67 3.85
N GLU A 203 16.72 -5.97 5.13
CA GLU A 203 16.71 -4.98 6.21
C GLU A 203 17.76 -3.90 5.98
N GLU A 204 18.99 -4.26 5.61
CA GLU A 204 20.05 -3.31 5.30
C GLU A 204 19.65 -2.37 4.14
N ARG A 205 19.09 -2.93 3.06
CA ARG A 205 18.64 -2.15 1.89
C ARG A 205 17.49 -1.20 2.26
N GLU A 206 16.50 -1.68 3.01
CA GLU A 206 15.34 -0.87 3.43
C GLU A 206 15.74 0.22 4.40
N LEU A 207 16.67 -0.06 5.33
CA LEU A 207 17.23 0.95 6.21
C LEU A 207 17.94 2.05 5.42
N ALA A 208 18.81 1.67 4.49
CA ALA A 208 19.49 2.63 3.61
C ALA A 208 18.50 3.45 2.76
N ALA A 209 17.40 2.84 2.30
CA ALA A 209 16.34 3.54 1.57
C ALA A 209 15.60 4.55 2.46
N MET A 210 15.23 4.16 3.69
CA MET A 210 14.58 5.07 4.64
C MET A 210 15.47 6.27 4.99
N ILE A 211 16.78 6.07 5.19
CA ILE A 211 17.73 7.18 5.42
C ILE A 211 17.72 8.16 4.24
N LYS A 212 17.78 7.65 3.00
CA LYS A 212 17.71 8.50 1.80
C LYS A 212 16.39 9.27 1.73
N ILE A 213 15.26 8.61 2.04
CA ILE A 213 13.94 9.25 2.05
C ILE A 213 13.87 10.37 3.09
N VAL A 214 14.35 10.11 4.31
CA VAL A 214 14.37 11.13 5.38
C VAL A 214 15.23 12.33 4.96
N ASN A 215 16.45 12.08 4.44
CA ASN A 215 17.33 13.15 3.97
C ASN A 215 16.72 13.94 2.80
N TYR A 216 16.07 13.24 1.86
CA TYR A 216 15.33 13.86 0.77
C TYR A 216 14.25 14.79 1.32
N MET A 217 13.39 14.29 2.22
CA MET A 217 12.32 15.08 2.83
C MET A 217 12.85 16.28 3.62
N MET A 218 13.91 16.11 4.43
CA MET A 218 14.55 17.20 5.17
C MET A 218 15.01 18.33 4.24
N GLY A 219 15.55 17.99 3.06
CA GLY A 219 15.93 19.00 2.07
C GLY A 219 14.77 19.83 1.52
N PHE A 220 13.54 19.32 1.49
CA PHE A 220 12.36 20.07 1.03
C PHE A 220 11.78 21.00 2.08
N ILE A 221 11.96 20.68 3.35
CA ILE A 221 11.37 21.42 4.48
C ILE A 221 12.43 22.15 5.31
N ASP A 222 13.62 22.32 4.72
CA ASP A 222 14.69 23.10 5.32
C ASP A 222 14.21 24.54 5.58
N GLY A 223 14.48 25.03 6.80
CA GLY A 223 13.99 26.33 7.28
C GLY A 223 12.55 26.36 7.82
N ASP A 224 11.77 25.28 7.71
CA ASP A 224 10.45 25.16 8.33
C ASP A 224 10.53 24.32 9.61
N THR A 225 10.60 24.99 10.76
CA THR A 225 10.75 24.34 12.06
C THR A 225 9.53 23.48 12.44
N GLU A 226 8.33 23.89 12.04
CA GLU A 226 7.11 23.15 12.37
C GLU A 226 7.04 21.84 11.58
N LEU A 227 7.28 21.92 10.26
CA LEU A 227 7.35 20.72 9.43
C LEU A 227 8.50 19.79 9.84
N MET A 228 9.60 20.34 10.34
CA MET A 228 10.70 19.54 10.90
C MET A 228 10.31 18.73 12.12
N ASP A 229 9.60 19.35 13.06
CA ASP A 229 9.15 18.64 14.25
C ASP A 229 8.07 17.60 13.91
N GLU A 230 7.22 17.89 12.93
CA GLU A 230 6.26 16.94 12.37
C GLU A 230 6.93 15.74 11.69
N LEU A 231 8.00 15.96 10.90
CA LEU A 231 8.78 14.87 10.31
C LEU A 231 9.39 13.98 11.40
N ARG A 232 10.03 14.58 12.42
CA ARG A 232 10.63 13.84 13.53
C ARG A 232 9.58 13.03 14.30
N ARG A 233 8.40 13.61 14.53
CA ARG A 233 7.28 12.91 15.16
C ARG A 233 6.81 11.74 14.32
N GLY A 234 6.64 11.93 13.01
CA GLY A 234 6.28 10.89 12.06
C GLY A 234 7.28 9.73 12.05
N ILE A 235 8.58 10.03 11.96
CA ILE A 235 9.64 9.02 11.97
C ILE A 235 9.59 8.16 13.25
N ARG A 236 9.39 8.78 14.42
CA ARG A 236 9.23 8.05 15.69
C ARG A 236 7.96 7.20 15.72
N LEU A 237 6.83 7.72 15.23
CA LEU A 237 5.56 7.00 15.16
C LEU A 237 5.69 5.72 14.31
N LEU A 238 6.48 5.78 13.24
CA LEU A 238 6.75 4.64 12.36
C LEU A 238 7.84 3.69 12.90
N GLY A 239 8.26 3.87 14.16
CA GLY A 239 9.26 3.04 14.81
C GLY A 239 10.65 3.17 14.20
N ALA A 240 10.96 4.28 13.53
CA ALA A 240 12.23 4.55 12.84
C ALA A 240 13.02 5.68 13.51
N GLY A 241 12.84 5.85 14.84
CA GLY A 241 13.47 6.95 15.60
C GLY A 241 15.00 6.90 15.63
N ASP A 242 15.58 5.73 15.35
CA ASP A 242 17.01 5.51 15.14
C ASP A 242 17.56 6.28 13.92
N LEU A 243 16.71 6.62 12.95
CA LEU A 243 17.09 7.44 11.79
C LEU A 243 17.34 8.92 12.12
N LEU A 244 17.06 9.35 13.35
CA LEU A 244 17.23 10.73 13.81
C LEU A 244 18.56 10.96 14.55
N ALA A 245 19.37 9.92 14.73
CA ALA A 245 20.67 9.98 15.39
C ALA A 245 21.76 10.46 14.43
#